data_AF-A0A1G9GJG2-F1
#
_entry.id   AF-A0A1G9GJG2-F1
#
_cell.length_a   1.000
_cell.length_b   1.000
_cell.length_c   1.000
_cell.angle_alpha   90.00
_cell.angle_beta   90.00
_cell.angle_gamma   90.00
#
_symmetry.space_group_name_H-M   'P 1'
#
loop_
_entity.id
_entity.type
_entity.pdbx_description
1 polymer ?
#
loop_
_entity_poly.entity_id
_entity_poly.type
_entity_poly.pdbx_seq_one_letter_code
_entity_poly.pdbx_strand_id
1 'polypeptide(L)'
;MSDSDLPMVLTLGEGHAVAARWLVEAKVAQDAARFALPPSRAGLGPGDVVRLADGRGAGDRWRIDRVERAGATLVEAVRVEPGVYRPAPYVTGELRGKPHVPAGPVWPVFLDLPLMRGNEAPHAPWLAATGTPWPGAVRAWVSLEEDGGWQPNVILPSRAVMGVTLSPLAAARPGVLDRGPALRLRVKGGNLRSISRAGLLAGGNVLAVGDGSPGNWELMQFSEAKLVAPGEWEISGRLRGQAGTDALMPAEWPAGSVVVLMDGAPKQVDLDPDARGQLRHWRIGPSSQPPDDESYRARSLAAVGAGLRPLSPCHLAVSGREVTWVRRTRTGGDNWDAPEVPLGEAYERYGVRLVRGTAELHREEVSRPAWTIPESVWTRAAQGGGFAIEVAQLSEIYGPGPSVRRNIHV
;
A
#
# COMPACT_ATOMS: atom_id res chain seq x y z
N MET A 1 8.47 -21.73 45.53
CA MET A 1 8.17 -20.31 45.31
C MET A 1 6.95 -19.99 46.13
N SER A 2 7.03 -18.98 46.99
CA SER A 2 5.88 -18.47 47.72
C SER A 2 5.32 -17.31 46.91
N ASP A 3 4.00 -17.30 46.69
CA ASP A 3 3.28 -16.22 46.00
C ASP A 3 2.19 -15.68 46.95
N SER A 4 1.75 -14.44 46.75
CA SER A 4 0.75 -13.79 47.60
C SER A 4 -0.02 -12.74 46.82
N ASP A 5 -1.34 -12.89 46.79
CA ASP A 5 -2.25 -11.93 46.16
C ASP A 5 -2.61 -10.80 47.15
N LEU A 6 -2.43 -9.55 46.70
CA LEU A 6 -2.80 -8.35 47.46
C LEU A 6 -3.88 -7.55 46.71
N PRO A 7 -5.04 -7.25 47.32
CA PRO A 7 -6.07 -6.43 46.69
C PRO A 7 -5.71 -4.94 46.78
N MET A 8 -4.72 -4.50 46.02
CA MET A 8 -4.30 -3.10 45.91
C MET A 8 -3.81 -2.75 44.51
N VAL A 9 -3.85 -1.46 44.16
CA VAL A 9 -3.37 -0.95 42.86
C VAL A 9 -2.00 -0.31 43.07
N LEU A 10 -1.02 -0.77 42.30
CA LEU A 10 0.36 -0.26 42.29
C LEU A 10 0.76 0.09 40.85
N THR A 11 1.66 1.05 40.68
CA THR A 11 2.38 1.20 39.41
C THR A 11 3.31 -0.01 39.19
N LEU A 12 3.74 -0.24 37.94
CA LEU A 12 4.67 -1.34 37.62
C LEU A 12 5.97 -1.24 38.43
N GLY A 13 6.49 -0.01 38.61
CA GLY A 13 7.71 0.25 39.37
C GLY A 13 7.54 -0.06 40.86
N GLU A 14 6.43 0.35 41.47
CA GLU A 14 6.10 0.04 42.86
C GLU A 14 5.91 -1.47 43.08
N GLY A 15 5.22 -2.17 42.16
CA GLY A 15 5.05 -3.62 42.22
C GLY A 15 6.39 -4.37 42.21
N HIS A 16 7.30 -4.01 41.29
CA HIS A 16 8.64 -4.58 41.25
C HIS A 16 9.45 -4.29 42.52
N ALA A 17 9.38 -3.06 43.05
CA ALA A 17 10.08 -2.68 44.27
C ALA A 17 9.60 -3.48 45.49
N VAL A 18 8.28 -3.68 45.63
CA VAL A 18 7.69 -4.48 46.72
C VAL A 18 8.12 -5.94 46.62
N ALA A 19 8.01 -6.55 45.43
CA ALA A 19 8.40 -7.93 45.22
C ALA A 19 9.90 -8.18 45.46
N ALA A 20 10.77 -7.27 44.98
CA ALA A 20 12.21 -7.37 45.20
C ALA A 20 12.58 -7.22 46.68
N ARG A 21 11.92 -6.29 47.41
CA ARG A 21 12.09 -6.15 48.86
C ARG A 21 11.73 -7.43 49.59
N TRP A 22 10.56 -8.01 49.29
CA TRP A 22 10.10 -9.25 49.91
C TRP A 22 11.04 -10.42 49.65
N LEU A 23 11.61 -10.53 48.45
CA LEU A 23 12.61 -11.56 48.13
C LEU A 23 13.86 -11.44 49.01
N VAL A 24 14.34 -10.23 49.26
CA VAL A 24 15.52 -9.99 50.13
C VAL A 24 15.16 -10.20 51.59
N GLU A 25 14.02 -9.66 52.05
CA GLU A 25 13.53 -9.80 53.42
C GLU A 25 13.32 -11.27 53.80
N ALA A 26 12.72 -12.07 52.91
CA ALA A 26 12.54 -13.50 53.12
C ALA A 26 13.85 -14.29 53.20
N LYS A 27 14.92 -13.82 52.53
CA LYS A 27 16.26 -14.42 52.66
C LYS A 27 16.94 -14.02 53.97
N VAL A 28 16.87 -12.74 54.35
CA VAL A 28 17.48 -12.23 55.58
C VAL A 28 16.80 -12.84 56.82
N ALA A 29 15.48 -12.98 56.80
CA ALA A 29 14.71 -13.55 57.91
C ALA A 29 14.81 -15.08 58.05
N GLN A 30 15.66 -15.76 57.27
CA GLN A 30 15.96 -17.19 57.46
C GLN A 30 16.74 -17.44 58.75
N ASP A 31 17.56 -16.46 59.15
CA ASP A 31 18.33 -16.54 60.39
C ASP A 31 17.43 -16.18 61.58
N ALA A 32 17.26 -17.13 62.51
CA ALA A 32 16.54 -16.95 63.76
C ALA A 32 17.47 -17.14 64.97
N ALA A 33 17.27 -16.33 66.01
CA ALA A 33 18.01 -16.39 67.26
C ALA A 33 17.04 -16.57 68.43
N ARG A 34 17.41 -17.44 69.37
CA ARG A 34 16.71 -17.62 70.63
C ARG A 34 17.68 -17.40 71.78
N PHE A 35 17.35 -16.49 72.68
CA PHE A 35 18.21 -16.16 73.82
C PHE A 35 17.38 -15.75 75.04
N ALA A 36 18.00 -15.81 76.22
CA ALA A 36 17.40 -15.37 77.46
C ALA A 36 17.97 -14.01 77.88
N LEU A 37 17.11 -13.12 78.36
CA LEU A 37 17.47 -11.82 78.89
C LEU A 37 17.34 -11.78 80.41
N PRO A 38 18.24 -11.04 81.10
CA PRO A 38 18.11 -10.80 82.53
C PRO A 38 16.92 -9.86 82.83
N PRO A 39 16.34 -9.92 84.04
CA PRO A 39 15.22 -9.06 84.43
C PRO A 39 15.49 -7.55 84.29
N SER A 40 16.75 -7.13 84.36
CA SER A 40 17.15 -5.72 84.16
C SER A 40 16.91 -5.20 82.73
N ARG A 41 16.65 -6.09 81.75
CA ARG A 41 16.31 -5.74 80.37
C ARG A 41 14.88 -6.13 79.98
N ALA A 42 13.99 -6.28 80.97
CA ALA A 42 12.58 -6.64 80.76
C ALA A 42 11.76 -5.60 79.96
N GLY A 43 12.31 -4.40 79.70
CA GLY A 43 11.69 -3.37 78.88
C GLY A 43 11.65 -3.68 77.37
N LEU A 44 12.41 -4.67 76.90
CA LEU A 44 12.40 -5.09 75.49
C LEU A 44 11.16 -5.95 75.18
N GLY A 45 10.50 -5.66 74.05
CA GLY A 45 9.28 -6.31 73.61
C GLY A 45 9.27 -6.67 72.11
N PRO A 46 8.20 -7.34 71.63
CA PRO A 46 7.98 -7.59 70.21
C PRO A 46 8.03 -6.29 69.39
N GLY A 47 8.79 -6.30 68.30
CA GLY A 47 9.03 -5.15 67.43
C GLY A 47 10.36 -4.42 67.70
N ASP A 48 10.97 -4.58 68.87
CA ASP A 48 12.27 -3.97 69.16
C ASP A 48 13.39 -4.65 68.36
N VAL A 49 14.40 -3.87 67.96
CA VAL A 49 15.59 -4.38 67.27
C VAL A 49 16.79 -4.33 68.20
N VAL A 50 17.33 -5.51 68.50
CA VAL A 50 18.55 -5.66 69.31
C VAL A 50 19.75 -5.98 68.44
N ARG A 51 20.94 -5.73 68.97
CA ARG A 51 22.21 -6.06 68.33
C ARG A 51 22.90 -7.12 69.17
N LEU A 52 23.21 -8.26 68.56
CA LEU A 52 23.93 -9.34 69.22
C LEU A 52 25.40 -9.25 68.78
N ALA A 53 26.29 -8.98 69.75
CA ALA A 53 27.72 -8.96 69.48
C ALA A 53 28.26 -10.39 69.48
N ASP A 54 28.95 -10.78 68.40
CA ASP A 54 29.55 -12.11 68.19
C ASP A 54 31.08 -12.10 68.41
N GLY A 55 31.62 -10.98 68.89
CA GLY A 55 33.06 -10.78 69.09
C GLY A 55 33.87 -10.54 67.81
N ARG A 56 33.24 -10.47 66.63
CA ARG A 56 33.92 -10.25 65.33
C ARG A 56 33.38 -9.04 64.56
N GLY A 57 33.13 -7.95 65.28
CA GLY A 57 32.79 -6.65 64.70
C GLY A 57 31.55 -6.03 65.32
N ALA A 58 30.81 -5.25 64.53
CA ALA A 58 29.67 -4.48 65.01
C ALA A 58 28.44 -5.34 65.38
N GLY A 59 28.43 -6.65 65.14
CA GLY A 59 27.31 -7.55 65.46
C GLY A 59 26.06 -7.37 64.58
N ASP A 60 25.34 -8.45 64.35
CA ASP A 60 24.11 -8.50 63.57
C ASP A 60 22.91 -7.90 64.32
N ARG A 61 21.91 -7.45 63.55
CA ARG A 61 20.65 -6.89 64.09
C ARG A 61 19.53 -7.90 64.03
N TRP A 62 18.74 -7.96 65.08
CA TRP A 62 17.70 -8.96 65.30
C TRP A 62 16.43 -8.26 65.78
N ARG A 63 15.32 -8.38 65.04
CA ARG A 63 14.01 -7.92 65.47
C ARG A 63 13.38 -8.98 66.35
N ILE A 64 12.90 -8.59 67.52
CA ILE A 64 12.19 -9.45 68.44
C ILE A 64 10.79 -9.70 67.90
N ASP A 65 10.44 -10.97 67.64
CA ASP A 65 9.10 -11.35 67.20
C ASP A 65 8.26 -11.85 68.38
N ARG A 66 8.89 -12.56 69.34
CA ARG A 66 8.19 -13.10 70.51
C ARG A 66 9.01 -12.97 71.78
N VAL A 67 8.31 -12.66 72.88
CA VAL A 67 8.87 -12.61 74.24
C VAL A 67 8.00 -13.44 75.17
N GLU A 68 8.60 -14.37 75.90
CA GLU A 68 7.94 -15.18 76.92
C GLU A 68 8.53 -14.88 78.30
N ARG A 69 7.66 -14.63 79.28
CA ARG A 69 8.04 -14.21 80.63
C ARG A 69 7.57 -15.23 81.66
N ALA A 70 8.44 -16.20 81.95
CA ALA A 70 8.23 -17.22 82.98
C ALA A 70 9.53 -17.41 83.79
N GLY A 71 9.85 -16.42 84.63
CA GLY A 71 11.16 -16.33 85.30
C GLY A 71 12.18 -15.57 84.44
N ALA A 72 13.10 -16.27 83.78
CA ALA A 72 13.97 -15.64 82.78
C ALA A 72 13.16 -15.20 81.55
N THR A 73 13.48 -14.05 80.95
CA THR A 73 12.76 -13.56 79.76
C THR A 73 13.33 -14.22 78.52
N LEU A 74 12.60 -15.15 77.92
CA LEU A 74 13.01 -15.82 76.68
C LEU A 74 12.55 -14.99 75.48
N VAL A 75 13.45 -14.81 74.51
CA VAL A 75 13.23 -14.00 73.32
C VAL A 75 13.48 -14.84 72.08
N GLU A 76 12.55 -14.79 71.14
CA GLU A 76 12.73 -15.26 69.77
C GLU A 76 12.82 -14.05 68.86
N ALA A 77 13.89 -13.98 68.08
CA ALA A 77 14.18 -12.86 67.20
C ALA A 77 14.61 -13.36 65.81
N VAL A 78 14.28 -12.58 64.80
CA VAL A 78 14.68 -12.83 63.40
C VAL A 78 15.67 -11.77 62.96
N ARG A 79 16.62 -12.14 62.11
CA ARG A 79 17.62 -11.21 61.60
C ARG A 79 16.95 -10.16 60.71
N VAL A 80 17.40 -8.91 60.83
CA VAL A 80 16.91 -7.79 60.02
C VAL A 80 18.05 -6.91 59.55
N GLU A 81 17.95 -6.40 58.32
CA GLU A 81 18.94 -5.50 57.73
C GLU A 81 18.30 -4.15 57.35
N PRO A 82 18.88 -3.01 57.77
CA PRO A 82 18.29 -1.68 57.48
C PRO A 82 18.35 -1.32 55.98
N GLY A 83 19.22 -1.97 55.20
CA GLY A 83 19.34 -1.72 53.77
C GLY A 83 18.11 -2.16 52.97
N VAL A 84 17.37 -3.16 53.46
CA VAL A 84 16.19 -3.74 52.79
C VAL A 84 15.02 -2.75 52.71
N TYR A 85 14.94 -1.81 53.65
CA TYR A 85 13.87 -0.80 53.69
C TYR A 85 14.23 0.49 52.94
N ARG A 86 15.37 0.55 52.26
CA ARG A 86 15.72 1.70 51.42
C ARG A 86 15.04 1.58 50.06
N PRO A 87 14.48 2.68 49.51
CA PRO A 87 13.96 2.66 48.15
C PRO A 87 15.04 2.20 47.18
N ALA A 88 14.79 1.11 46.46
CA ALA A 88 15.64 0.72 45.35
C ALA A 88 15.40 1.69 44.19
N PRO A 89 16.45 2.16 43.49
CA PRO A 89 16.25 2.88 42.24
C PRO A 89 15.60 1.91 41.23
N TYR A 90 14.35 2.19 40.86
CA TYR A 90 13.68 1.47 39.78
C TYR A 90 13.53 2.40 38.58
N VAL A 91 13.71 1.85 37.38
CA VAL A 91 13.44 2.59 36.15
C VAL A 91 11.94 2.69 36.01
N THR A 92 11.39 3.89 36.12
CA THR A 92 10.04 4.17 35.62
C THR A 92 10.08 3.98 34.11
N GLY A 93 9.65 2.81 33.64
CA GLY A 93 9.31 2.66 32.24
C GLY A 93 8.11 3.56 31.97
N GLU A 94 8.33 4.75 31.39
CA GLU A 94 7.24 5.49 30.79
C GLU A 94 6.61 4.56 29.75
N LEU A 95 5.36 4.13 29.99
CA LEU A 95 4.53 3.64 28.93
C LEU A 95 4.30 4.83 27.99
N ARG A 96 5.20 5.01 27.02
CA ARG A 96 4.99 5.92 25.90
C ARG A 96 3.83 5.33 25.09
N GLY A 97 2.60 5.69 25.48
CA GLY A 97 1.45 5.52 24.62
C GLY A 97 1.79 6.17 23.29
N LYS A 98 1.55 5.45 22.18
CA LYS A 98 1.72 6.06 20.86
C LYS A 98 0.82 7.29 20.81
N PRO A 99 1.33 8.46 20.42
CA PRO A 99 0.49 9.65 20.30
C PRO A 99 -0.70 9.31 19.41
N HIS A 100 -1.91 9.61 19.89
CA HIS A 100 -3.11 9.48 19.08
C HIS A 100 -2.97 10.44 17.90
N VAL A 101 -2.90 9.88 16.69
CA VAL A 101 -2.94 10.66 15.47
C VAL A 101 -4.40 10.70 15.03
N PRO A 102 -5.06 11.88 15.03
CA PRO A 102 -6.43 12.01 14.57
C PRO A 102 -6.55 11.41 13.17
N ALA A 103 -7.61 10.62 12.97
CA ALA A 103 -7.87 9.99 11.70
C ALA A 103 -8.29 11.04 10.67
N GLY A 104 -7.32 11.64 10.00
CA GLY A 104 -7.54 12.67 8.98
C GLY A 104 -7.95 12.08 7.63
N PRO A 105 -8.44 12.94 6.73
CA PRO A 105 -8.81 12.52 5.38
C PRO A 105 -7.61 12.06 4.57
N VAL A 106 -7.88 11.14 3.64
CA VAL A 106 -6.89 10.63 2.69
C VAL A 106 -7.12 11.21 1.30
N TRP A 107 -6.11 11.09 0.45
CA TRP A 107 -6.22 11.37 -0.98
C TRP A 107 -6.42 10.05 -1.74
N PRO A 108 -7.67 9.68 -2.08
CA PRO A 108 -7.95 8.49 -2.88
C PRO A 108 -7.88 8.79 -4.38
N VAL A 109 -7.33 7.85 -5.14
CA VAL A 109 -7.28 7.86 -6.61
C VAL A 109 -7.69 6.48 -7.13
N PHE A 110 -8.65 6.48 -8.05
CA PHE A 110 -9.03 5.29 -8.81
C PHE A 110 -8.26 5.22 -10.12
N LEU A 111 -7.84 4.02 -10.49
CA LEU A 111 -7.12 3.76 -11.74
C LEU A 111 -7.75 2.56 -12.45
N ASP A 112 -8.44 2.82 -13.56
CA ASP A 112 -8.91 1.78 -14.47
C ASP A 112 -7.76 1.43 -15.42
N LEU A 113 -7.01 0.40 -15.06
CA LEU A 113 -5.74 0.03 -15.69
C LEU A 113 -5.88 -1.23 -16.55
N PRO A 114 -5.07 -1.37 -17.61
CA PRO A 114 -4.93 -2.65 -18.30
C PRO A 114 -4.30 -3.71 -17.38
N LEU A 115 -4.38 -4.98 -17.80
CA LEU A 115 -3.71 -6.08 -17.12
C LEU A 115 -2.19 -5.87 -17.15
N MET A 116 -1.54 -5.94 -15.98
CA MET A 116 -0.09 -5.80 -15.87
C MET A 116 0.59 -7.17 -15.75
N ARG A 117 0.02 -8.07 -14.94
CA ARG A 117 0.55 -9.42 -14.69
C ARG A 117 -0.30 -10.52 -15.31
N GLY A 118 -1.57 -10.24 -15.57
CA GLY A 118 -2.56 -11.18 -16.13
C GLY A 118 -3.33 -11.97 -15.08
N ASN A 119 -3.11 -11.74 -13.78
CA ASN A 119 -3.86 -12.36 -12.68
C ASN A 119 -4.81 -11.38 -11.98
N GLU A 120 -4.91 -10.16 -12.49
CA GLU A 120 -5.85 -9.14 -12.03
C GLU A 120 -7.28 -9.41 -12.53
N ALA A 121 -8.28 -8.87 -11.82
CA ALA A 121 -9.65 -8.82 -12.32
C ALA A 121 -9.76 -7.75 -13.45
N PRO A 122 -9.97 -8.12 -14.71
CA PRO A 122 -9.82 -7.19 -15.85
C PRO A 122 -10.88 -6.08 -15.92
N HIS A 123 -12.00 -6.25 -15.23
CA HIS A 123 -13.10 -5.29 -15.17
C HIS A 123 -12.99 -4.33 -13.99
N ALA A 124 -12.20 -4.66 -12.97
CA ALA A 124 -12.21 -3.95 -11.69
C ALA A 124 -11.07 -2.91 -11.63
N PRO A 125 -11.39 -1.65 -11.30
CA PRO A 125 -10.37 -0.61 -11.16
C PRO A 125 -9.53 -0.83 -9.90
N TRP A 126 -8.34 -0.24 -9.91
CA TRP A 126 -7.49 -0.12 -8.74
C TRP A 126 -7.86 1.09 -7.90
N LEU A 127 -7.70 0.99 -6.59
CA LEU A 127 -7.78 2.07 -5.64
C LEU A 127 -6.43 2.24 -4.94
N ALA A 128 -5.90 3.45 -5.02
CA ALA A 128 -4.74 3.89 -4.27
C ALA A 128 -5.16 5.01 -3.31
N ALA A 129 -4.55 5.05 -2.13
CA ALA A 129 -4.76 6.16 -1.20
C ALA A 129 -3.47 6.51 -0.46
N THR A 130 -3.28 7.79 -0.18
CA THR A 130 -2.18 8.26 0.67
C THR A 130 -2.67 9.37 1.60
N GLY A 131 -1.92 9.64 2.67
CA GLY A 131 -2.29 10.61 3.70
C GLY A 131 -1.08 11.05 4.51
N THR A 132 -1.10 12.28 5.01
CA THR A 132 -0.05 12.81 5.90
C THR A 132 -0.70 13.61 7.03
N PRO A 133 -0.76 13.06 8.25
CA PRO A 133 -0.32 11.72 8.65
C PRO A 133 -1.18 10.60 8.03
N TRP A 134 -0.68 9.37 8.04
CA TRP A 134 -1.45 8.20 7.59
C TRP A 134 -2.37 7.72 8.73
N PRO A 135 -3.69 7.62 8.55
CA PRO A 135 -4.64 7.32 9.63
C PRO A 135 -4.68 5.83 10.03
N GLY A 136 -3.83 4.99 9.45
CA GLY A 136 -3.92 3.53 9.56
C GLY A 136 -4.63 2.93 8.34
N ALA A 137 -5.18 1.73 8.48
CA ALA A 137 -5.87 1.07 7.37
C ALA A 137 -7.01 1.96 6.84
N VAL A 138 -7.13 2.07 5.52
CA VAL A 138 -8.20 2.83 4.85
C VAL A 138 -9.22 1.84 4.29
N ARG A 139 -10.51 2.11 4.48
CA ARG A 139 -11.60 1.31 3.93
C ARG A 139 -12.30 2.10 2.83
N ALA A 140 -12.62 1.40 1.74
CA ALA A 140 -13.56 1.86 0.75
C ALA A 140 -14.92 1.19 1.01
N TRP A 141 -15.96 2.01 0.99
CA TRP A 141 -17.36 1.59 0.92
C TRP A 141 -17.90 1.94 -0.46
N VAL A 142 -18.85 1.14 -0.92
CA VAL A 142 -19.52 1.31 -2.22
C VAL A 142 -21.03 1.36 -2.03
N SER A 143 -21.70 2.14 -2.88
CA SER A 143 -23.16 2.16 -2.97
C SER A 143 -23.63 2.42 -4.41
N LEU A 144 -24.87 1.99 -4.67
CA LEU A 144 -25.63 2.35 -5.86
C LEU A 144 -26.33 3.72 -5.70
N GLU A 145 -26.58 4.13 -4.47
CA GLU A 145 -27.22 5.40 -4.11
C GLU A 145 -26.15 6.41 -3.66
N GLU A 146 -26.41 7.70 -3.87
CA GLU A 146 -25.44 8.75 -3.54
C GLU A 146 -25.28 8.96 -2.03
N ASP A 147 -26.38 8.84 -1.28
CA ASP A 147 -26.50 9.24 0.13
C ASP A 147 -26.93 8.10 1.07
N GLY A 148 -26.52 6.86 0.78
CA GLY A 148 -26.90 5.73 1.64
C GLY A 148 -26.45 4.38 1.11
N GLY A 149 -26.89 3.30 1.77
CA GLY A 149 -26.67 1.93 1.28
C GLY A 149 -25.21 1.47 1.27
N TRP A 150 -24.33 2.09 2.07
CA TRP A 150 -22.90 1.81 2.09
C TRP A 150 -22.59 0.36 2.45
N GLN A 151 -22.00 -0.37 1.51
CA GLN A 151 -21.46 -1.71 1.74
C GLN A 151 -19.94 -1.70 1.79
N PRO A 152 -19.32 -2.46 2.71
CA PRO A 152 -17.87 -2.53 2.79
C PRO A 152 -17.32 -3.22 1.54
N ASN A 153 -16.22 -2.71 1.00
CA ASN A 153 -15.61 -3.24 -0.21
C ASN A 153 -14.15 -3.68 0.05
N VAL A 154 -13.18 -2.81 -0.21
CA VAL A 154 -11.75 -3.12 -0.06
C VAL A 154 -11.13 -2.38 1.13
N ILE A 155 -10.10 -2.98 1.72
CA ILE A 155 -9.24 -2.37 2.74
C ILE A 155 -7.84 -2.17 2.16
N LEU A 156 -7.30 -0.96 2.28
CA LEU A 156 -5.93 -0.60 1.98
C LEU A 156 -5.13 -0.59 3.29
N PRO A 157 -4.32 -1.64 3.56
CA PRO A 157 -3.58 -1.74 4.83
C PRO A 157 -2.42 -0.75 4.92
N SER A 158 -1.87 -0.32 3.78
CA SER A 158 -0.75 0.60 3.66
C SER A 158 -1.06 1.71 2.68
N ARG A 159 -0.46 2.88 2.88
CA ARG A 159 -0.52 3.99 1.93
C ARG A 159 0.21 3.65 0.64
N ALA A 160 -0.32 4.12 -0.49
CA ALA A 160 0.35 4.09 -1.78
C ALA A 160 1.43 5.18 -1.88
N VAL A 161 2.48 4.90 -2.65
CA VAL A 161 3.44 5.92 -3.10
C VAL A 161 2.85 6.63 -4.31
N MET A 162 2.39 7.87 -4.12
CA MET A 162 1.71 8.63 -5.16
C MET A 162 1.92 10.13 -5.00
N GLY A 163 1.67 10.89 -6.06
CA GLY A 163 2.08 12.29 -6.13
C GLY A 163 1.72 12.95 -7.44
N VAL A 164 2.49 13.97 -7.80
CA VAL A 164 2.34 14.69 -9.07
C VAL A 164 3.69 14.89 -9.77
N THR A 165 3.65 15.03 -11.09
CA THR A 165 4.79 15.51 -11.88
C THR A 165 5.07 16.98 -11.56
N LEU A 166 6.36 17.37 -11.54
CA LEU A 166 6.81 18.75 -11.40
C LEU A 166 7.37 19.33 -12.71
N SER A 167 7.66 18.46 -13.67
CA SER A 167 8.08 18.80 -15.03
C SER A 167 7.19 18.09 -16.04
N PRO A 168 7.02 18.62 -17.26
CA PRO A 168 6.33 17.90 -18.31
C PRO A 168 7.06 16.61 -18.69
N LEU A 169 6.31 15.66 -19.24
CA LEU A 169 6.80 14.39 -19.76
C LEU A 169 6.31 14.21 -21.20
N ALA A 170 7.19 14.51 -22.15
CA ALA A 170 6.91 14.30 -23.57
C ALA A 170 6.69 12.82 -23.89
N ALA A 171 5.93 12.57 -24.96
CA ALA A 171 5.80 11.24 -25.55
C ALA A 171 7.18 10.67 -25.92
N ALA A 172 7.35 9.36 -25.74
CA ALA A 172 8.54 8.66 -26.18
C ALA A 172 8.16 7.43 -26.99
N ARG A 173 9.06 6.96 -27.86
CA ARG A 173 8.81 5.78 -28.67
C ARG A 173 8.57 4.55 -27.75
N PRO A 174 7.44 3.85 -27.88
CA PRO A 174 7.20 2.59 -27.17
C PRO A 174 8.20 1.50 -27.57
N GLY A 175 8.43 0.53 -26.68
CA GLY A 175 9.29 -0.62 -26.94
C GLY A 175 10.81 -0.32 -26.94
N VAL A 176 11.21 0.91 -26.63
CA VAL A 176 12.61 1.29 -26.44
C VAL A 176 12.79 2.03 -25.12
N LEU A 177 14.02 2.02 -24.60
CA LEU A 177 14.36 2.76 -23.39
C LEU A 177 14.34 4.26 -23.68
N ASP A 178 13.45 4.98 -23.03
CA ASP A 178 13.40 6.43 -22.99
C ASP A 178 14.56 6.96 -22.11
N ARG A 179 15.53 7.56 -22.80
CA ARG A 179 16.71 8.24 -22.23
C ARG A 179 16.57 9.76 -22.25
N GLY A 180 15.36 10.29 -22.42
CA GLY A 180 15.09 11.71 -22.33
C GLY A 180 15.37 12.28 -20.93
N PRO A 181 15.21 13.60 -20.74
CA PRO A 181 15.46 14.29 -19.47
C PRO A 181 14.82 13.59 -18.27
N ALA A 182 15.40 13.74 -17.08
CA ALA A 182 14.83 13.19 -15.86
C ALA A 182 13.46 13.82 -15.59
N LEU A 183 12.47 12.98 -15.28
CA LEU A 183 11.14 13.46 -14.89
C LEU A 183 11.18 13.79 -13.40
N ARG A 184 10.89 15.05 -13.07
CA ARG A 184 10.77 15.49 -11.68
C ARG A 184 9.37 15.18 -11.16
N LEU A 185 9.31 14.57 -9.98
CA LEU A 185 8.08 14.16 -9.31
C LEU A 185 8.11 14.64 -7.86
N ARG A 186 6.95 14.99 -7.30
CA ARG A 186 6.77 15.10 -5.86
C ARG A 186 5.82 14.01 -5.40
N VAL A 187 6.33 13.06 -4.61
CA VAL A 187 5.56 11.91 -4.12
C VAL A 187 5.47 11.92 -2.60
N LYS A 188 4.37 11.34 -2.10
CA LYS A 188 4.15 11.03 -0.69
C LYS A 188 3.96 9.52 -0.54
N GLY A 189 3.94 9.05 0.70
CA GLY A 189 3.65 7.64 1.03
C GLY A 189 4.85 6.72 1.12
N GLY A 190 5.99 7.08 0.53
CA GLY A 190 7.23 6.30 0.60
C GLY A 190 8.35 6.87 -0.28
N ASN A 191 9.40 6.07 -0.45
CA ASN A 191 10.57 6.42 -1.26
C ASN A 191 10.58 5.62 -2.57
N LEU A 192 11.04 6.25 -3.65
CA LEU A 192 11.33 5.56 -4.89
C LEU A 192 12.72 4.90 -4.81
N ARG A 193 12.95 3.86 -5.63
CA ARG A 193 14.22 3.12 -5.63
C ARG A 193 14.66 2.82 -7.05
N SER A 194 15.96 2.93 -7.32
CA SER A 194 16.54 2.42 -8.57
C SER A 194 16.47 0.89 -8.59
N ILE A 195 16.35 0.33 -9.80
CA ILE A 195 16.38 -1.11 -10.06
C ILE A 195 17.35 -1.41 -11.21
N SER A 196 17.87 -2.63 -11.24
CA SER A 196 18.71 -3.08 -12.35
C SER A 196 17.90 -3.14 -13.66
N ARG A 197 18.60 -3.14 -14.80
CA ARG A 197 17.97 -3.34 -16.10
C ARG A 197 17.19 -4.66 -16.19
N ALA A 198 17.70 -5.73 -15.57
CA ALA A 198 16.98 -7.00 -15.50
C ALA A 198 15.68 -6.86 -14.69
N GLY A 199 15.72 -6.16 -13.55
CA GLY A 199 14.52 -5.88 -12.76
C GLY A 199 13.49 -5.04 -13.53
N LEU A 200 13.95 -4.07 -14.32
CA LEU A 200 13.09 -3.26 -15.19
C LEU A 200 12.37 -4.14 -16.22
N LEU A 201 13.12 -4.98 -16.93
CA LEU A 201 12.57 -5.89 -17.94
C LEU A 201 11.69 -7.00 -17.34
N ALA A 202 11.85 -7.30 -16.05
CA ALA A 202 11.00 -8.22 -15.30
C ALA A 202 9.70 -7.57 -14.76
N GLY A 203 9.36 -6.35 -15.19
CA GLY A 203 8.14 -5.68 -14.75
C GLY A 203 8.27 -4.86 -13.45
N GLY A 204 9.50 -4.53 -13.02
CA GLY A 204 9.74 -3.70 -11.83
C GLY A 204 9.41 -2.21 -12.04
N ASN A 205 9.22 -1.48 -10.93
CA ASN A 205 9.00 -0.02 -10.91
C ASN A 205 7.88 0.49 -11.84
N VAL A 206 6.76 -0.23 -11.92
CA VAL A 206 5.59 0.25 -12.67
C VAL A 206 4.98 1.47 -11.98
N LEU A 207 4.84 2.56 -12.73
CA LEU A 207 4.28 3.84 -12.33
C LEU A 207 3.17 4.20 -13.32
N ALA A 208 1.96 4.40 -12.82
CA ALA A 208 0.88 4.99 -13.60
C ALA A 208 1.01 6.52 -13.59
N VAL A 209 0.87 7.17 -14.75
CA VAL A 209 0.78 8.62 -14.90
C VAL A 209 -0.49 9.00 -15.65
N GLY A 210 -1.19 10.02 -15.19
CA GLY A 210 -2.48 10.41 -15.78
C GLY A 210 -2.92 11.81 -15.36
N ASP A 211 -4.09 12.22 -15.84
CA ASP A 211 -4.73 13.50 -15.47
C ASP A 211 -5.54 13.42 -14.16
N GLY A 212 -5.56 12.26 -13.52
CA GLY A 212 -6.33 11.99 -12.31
C GLY A 212 -7.76 11.52 -12.57
N SER A 213 -8.20 11.52 -13.84
CA SER A 213 -9.43 10.83 -14.22
C SER A 213 -9.22 9.31 -14.17
N PRO A 214 -10.27 8.52 -13.90
CA PRO A 214 -10.13 7.09 -13.70
C PRO A 214 -9.66 6.31 -14.93
N GLY A 215 -9.98 6.77 -16.13
CA GLY A 215 -9.74 6.02 -17.38
C GLY A 215 -8.57 6.49 -18.24
N ASN A 216 -7.87 7.56 -17.86
CA ASN A 216 -6.79 8.16 -18.65
C ASN A 216 -5.43 7.98 -17.98
N TRP A 217 -4.87 6.78 -18.15
CA TRP A 217 -3.59 6.39 -17.55
C TRP A 217 -2.62 5.84 -18.59
N GLU A 218 -1.38 6.32 -18.54
CA GLU A 218 -0.23 5.65 -19.12
C GLU A 218 0.49 4.84 -18.04
N LEU A 219 0.82 3.59 -18.34
CA LEU A 219 1.74 2.80 -17.53
C LEU A 219 3.16 2.95 -18.06
N MET A 220 4.06 3.34 -17.17
CA MET A 220 5.49 3.41 -17.47
C MET A 220 6.29 2.68 -16.40
N GLN A 221 7.55 2.42 -16.69
CA GLN A 221 8.53 1.93 -15.71
C GLN A 221 9.74 2.84 -15.68
N PHE A 222 10.55 2.77 -14.64
CA PHE A 222 11.81 3.53 -14.53
C PHE A 222 12.91 2.71 -13.86
N SER A 223 14.16 2.84 -14.32
CA SER A 223 15.30 2.16 -13.71
C SER A 223 16.00 2.98 -12.65
N GLU A 224 16.01 4.32 -12.78
CA GLU A 224 16.75 5.20 -11.89
C GLU A 224 15.82 6.11 -11.10
N ALA A 225 16.07 6.26 -9.80
CA ALA A 225 15.39 7.21 -8.94
C ALA A 225 16.39 7.91 -8.01
N LYS A 226 16.45 9.24 -8.12
CA LYS A 226 17.33 10.09 -7.30
C LYS A 226 16.49 11.06 -6.46
N LEU A 227 16.68 11.03 -5.14
CA LEU A 227 16.07 12.01 -4.24
C LEU A 227 16.80 13.36 -4.41
N VAL A 228 16.07 14.42 -4.72
CA VAL A 228 16.65 15.76 -4.94
C VAL A 228 16.24 16.77 -3.86
N ALA A 229 15.08 16.58 -3.24
CA ALA A 229 14.62 17.32 -2.07
C ALA A 229 13.60 16.45 -1.28
N PRO A 230 13.18 16.82 -0.06
CA PRO A 230 12.21 16.03 0.71
C PRO A 230 10.92 15.73 -0.08
N GLY A 231 10.70 14.46 -0.42
CA GLY A 231 9.55 14.01 -1.22
C GLY A 231 9.67 14.31 -2.73
N GLU A 232 10.76 14.93 -3.19
CA GLU A 232 10.98 15.24 -4.60
C GLU A 232 12.06 14.37 -5.21
N TRP A 233 11.74 13.78 -6.35
CA TRP A 233 12.54 12.76 -7.01
C TRP A 233 12.73 13.09 -8.48
N GLU A 234 13.88 12.70 -9.01
CA GLU A 234 14.16 12.62 -10.44
C GLU A 234 14.18 11.14 -10.86
N ILE A 235 13.32 10.77 -11.80
CA ILE A 235 13.32 9.41 -12.37
C ILE A 235 13.76 9.40 -13.83
N SER A 236 14.54 8.39 -14.21
CA SER A 236 15.10 8.24 -15.56
C SER A 236 15.27 6.78 -15.99
N GLY A 237 15.65 6.56 -17.25
CA GLY A 237 15.74 5.22 -17.85
C GLY A 237 14.37 4.54 -17.89
N ARG A 238 13.44 5.13 -18.67
CA ARG A 238 12.02 4.77 -18.60
C ARG A 238 11.61 3.82 -19.72
N LEU A 239 10.65 2.94 -19.45
CA LEU A 239 9.89 2.24 -20.49
C LEU A 239 8.48 2.83 -20.51
N ARG A 240 8.04 3.31 -21.68
CA ARG A 240 6.80 4.08 -21.84
C ARG A 240 5.70 3.23 -22.48
N GLY A 241 4.45 3.61 -22.27
CA GLY A 241 3.30 2.97 -22.91
C GLY A 241 3.16 1.45 -22.64
N GLN A 242 3.53 0.98 -21.45
CA GLN A 242 3.46 -0.44 -21.09
C GLN A 242 2.02 -0.97 -21.08
N ALA A 243 1.86 -2.28 -21.25
CA ALA A 243 0.58 -2.99 -21.27
C ALA A 243 -0.46 -2.37 -22.25
N GLY A 244 0.00 -1.85 -23.40
CA GLY A 244 -0.88 -1.29 -24.43
C GLY A 244 -1.29 0.16 -24.21
N THR A 245 -0.81 0.80 -23.15
CA THR A 245 -1.06 2.23 -22.93
C THR A 245 -0.30 3.14 -23.90
N ASP A 246 0.57 2.58 -24.74
CA ASP A 246 1.21 3.28 -25.86
C ASP A 246 0.20 3.95 -26.79
N ALA A 247 -0.98 3.34 -26.97
CA ALA A 247 -2.04 3.90 -27.79
C ALA A 247 -2.81 5.05 -27.12
N LEU A 248 -2.63 5.25 -25.82
CA LEU A 248 -3.27 6.31 -25.03
C LEU A 248 -2.31 7.44 -24.63
N MET A 249 -1.00 7.24 -24.83
CA MET A 249 0.01 8.20 -24.45
C MET A 249 -0.19 9.53 -25.22
N PRO A 250 -0.46 10.64 -24.53
CA PRO A 250 -0.59 11.95 -25.17
C PRO A 250 0.77 12.42 -25.68
N ALA A 251 0.77 13.46 -26.52
CA ALA A 251 2.01 14.10 -26.97
C ALA A 251 2.87 14.59 -25.80
N GLU A 252 2.23 15.02 -24.71
CA GLU A 252 2.88 15.43 -23.48
C GLU A 252 1.93 15.24 -22.29
N TRP A 253 2.46 14.72 -21.18
CA TRP A 253 1.84 14.88 -19.86
C TRP A 253 2.36 16.17 -19.22
N PRO A 254 1.50 17.13 -18.86
CA PRO A 254 1.94 18.38 -18.26
C PRO A 254 2.49 18.18 -16.84
N ALA A 255 3.17 19.20 -16.32
CA ALA A 255 3.42 19.28 -14.87
C ALA A 255 2.09 19.29 -14.12
N GLY A 256 2.02 18.58 -12.98
CA GLY A 256 0.80 18.40 -12.20
C GLY A 256 0.04 17.10 -12.51
N SER A 257 0.44 16.32 -13.53
CA SER A 257 -0.12 14.98 -13.77
C SER A 257 0.06 14.08 -12.55
N VAL A 258 -0.98 13.32 -12.22
CA VAL A 258 -0.99 12.41 -11.07
C VAL A 258 -0.11 11.20 -11.38
N VAL A 259 0.69 10.78 -10.40
CA VAL A 259 1.49 9.55 -10.48
C VAL A 259 1.17 8.60 -9.34
N VAL A 260 1.10 7.31 -9.62
CA VAL A 260 0.87 6.25 -8.63
C VAL A 260 1.81 5.09 -8.89
N LEU A 261 2.60 4.69 -7.89
CA LEU A 261 3.47 3.53 -7.97
C LEU A 261 2.67 2.26 -7.73
N MET A 262 2.78 1.30 -8.65
CA MET A 262 2.12 0.01 -8.58
C MET A 262 3.01 -1.01 -7.85
N ASP A 263 3.24 -0.77 -6.56
CA ASP A 263 4.13 -1.56 -5.68
C ASP A 263 3.40 -2.58 -4.80
N GLY A 264 2.09 -2.75 -5.02
CA GLY A 264 1.23 -3.65 -4.25
C GLY A 264 0.46 -2.99 -3.12
N ALA A 265 0.71 -1.70 -2.82
CA ALA A 265 -0.14 -0.92 -1.93
C ALA A 265 -1.51 -0.57 -2.56
N PRO A 266 -1.60 -0.16 -3.85
CA PRO A 266 -2.87 -0.12 -4.55
C PRO A 266 -3.54 -1.50 -4.55
N LYS A 267 -4.86 -1.56 -4.39
CA LYS A 267 -5.66 -2.79 -4.44
C LYS A 267 -6.79 -2.66 -5.45
N GLN A 268 -7.16 -3.75 -6.12
CA GLN A 268 -8.39 -3.77 -6.90
C GLN A 268 -9.58 -3.71 -5.94
N VAL A 269 -10.56 -2.90 -6.31
CA VAL A 269 -11.87 -2.94 -5.63
C VAL A 269 -12.61 -4.20 -6.05
N ASP A 270 -13.54 -4.63 -5.21
CA ASP A 270 -14.50 -5.65 -5.61
C ASP A 270 -15.62 -4.99 -6.42
N LEU A 271 -15.80 -5.41 -7.66
CA LEU A 271 -16.84 -4.87 -8.53
C LEU A 271 -17.36 -6.00 -9.41
N ASP A 272 -18.67 -6.16 -9.48
CA ASP A 272 -19.28 -7.15 -10.37
C ASP A 272 -18.91 -6.85 -11.85
N PRO A 273 -18.52 -7.84 -12.67
CA PRO A 273 -18.30 -7.65 -14.10
C PRO A 273 -19.44 -6.92 -14.84
N ASP A 274 -20.69 -7.11 -14.40
CA ASP A 274 -21.88 -6.49 -15.01
C ASP A 274 -22.06 -5.03 -14.58
N ALA A 275 -21.37 -4.59 -13.52
CA ALA A 275 -21.35 -3.19 -13.09
C ALA A 275 -20.47 -2.28 -13.98
N ARG A 276 -19.83 -2.84 -15.01
CA ARG A 276 -19.02 -2.09 -15.98
C ARG A 276 -19.81 -0.95 -16.61
N GLY A 277 -19.21 0.24 -16.63
CA GLY A 277 -19.82 1.46 -17.16
C GLY A 277 -20.95 2.04 -16.31
N GLN A 278 -21.35 1.38 -15.21
CA GLN A 278 -22.38 1.88 -14.32
C GLN A 278 -21.75 2.77 -13.24
N LEU A 279 -22.44 3.86 -12.89
CA LEU A 279 -22.00 4.73 -11.81
C LEU A 279 -22.08 3.99 -10.46
N ARG A 280 -21.03 4.13 -9.67
CA ARG A 280 -20.96 3.72 -8.26
C ARG A 280 -20.49 4.88 -7.42
N HIS A 281 -21.09 5.03 -6.25
CA HIS A 281 -20.70 6.01 -5.24
C HIS A 281 -19.78 5.33 -4.23
N TRP A 282 -18.76 6.05 -3.79
CA TRP A 282 -17.72 5.53 -2.92
C TRP A 282 -17.44 6.47 -1.77
N ARG A 283 -17.24 5.91 -0.58
CA ARG A 283 -16.69 6.60 0.60
C ARG A 283 -15.37 5.96 0.96
N ILE A 284 -14.29 6.75 0.94
CA ILE A 284 -12.94 6.26 1.24
C ILE A 284 -12.36 7.03 2.44
N GLY A 285 -12.01 6.32 3.50
CA GLY A 285 -11.57 6.94 4.75
C GLY A 285 -10.96 5.94 5.74
N PRO A 286 -10.60 6.39 6.95
CA PRO A 286 -10.02 5.55 8.00
C PRO A 286 -10.93 4.38 8.37
N SER A 287 -10.38 3.17 8.41
CA SER A 287 -11.15 1.94 8.74
C SER A 287 -11.68 1.92 10.16
N SER A 288 -11.15 2.78 11.04
CA SER A 288 -11.59 2.95 12.43
C SER A 288 -12.83 3.84 12.58
N GLN A 289 -13.29 4.48 11.50
CA GLN A 289 -14.42 5.40 11.51
C GLN A 289 -15.56 4.91 10.61
N PRO A 290 -16.84 5.27 10.89
CA PRO A 290 -17.97 4.96 10.03
C PRO A 290 -17.93 5.74 8.71
N PRO A 291 -18.59 5.26 7.63
CA PRO A 291 -18.52 5.87 6.29
C PRO A 291 -19.04 7.31 6.19
N ASP A 292 -19.86 7.74 7.15
CA ASP A 292 -20.45 9.08 7.20
C ASP A 292 -19.58 10.10 7.97
N ASP A 293 -18.45 9.66 8.53
CA ASP A 293 -17.51 10.53 9.24
C ASP A 293 -16.82 11.55 8.29
N GLU A 294 -16.53 12.75 8.79
CA GLU A 294 -15.95 13.86 8.01
C GLU A 294 -14.55 13.54 7.39
N SER A 295 -13.85 12.56 7.96
CA SER A 295 -12.58 12.07 7.43
C SER A 295 -12.74 11.30 6.10
N TYR A 296 -13.94 10.83 5.77
CA TYR A 296 -14.19 10.15 4.51
C TYR A 296 -14.22 11.11 3.32
N ARG A 297 -13.82 10.61 2.15
CA ARG A 297 -13.90 11.32 0.87
C ARG A 297 -14.87 10.60 -0.05
N ALA A 298 -15.84 11.35 -0.55
CA ALA A 298 -16.79 10.89 -1.56
C ALA A 298 -16.14 10.87 -2.94
N ARG A 299 -16.39 9.82 -3.71
CA ARG A 299 -16.02 9.70 -5.13
C ARG A 299 -17.16 9.01 -5.87
N SER A 300 -17.36 9.39 -7.12
CA SER A 300 -18.30 8.72 -8.02
C SER A 300 -17.52 8.25 -9.24
N LEU A 301 -17.69 6.99 -9.61
CA LEU A 301 -16.91 6.34 -10.66
C LEU A 301 -17.80 5.41 -11.49
N ALA A 302 -17.70 5.50 -12.81
CA ALA A 302 -18.12 4.46 -13.73
C ALA A 302 -16.86 3.87 -14.38
N ALA A 303 -16.45 2.67 -13.95
CA ALA A 303 -15.27 2.00 -14.48
C ALA A 303 -15.63 1.23 -15.76
N VAL A 304 -14.86 1.43 -16.83
CA VAL A 304 -15.10 0.78 -18.12
C VAL A 304 -14.35 -0.54 -18.25
N GLY A 305 -13.43 -0.85 -17.35
CA GLY A 305 -12.68 -2.10 -17.32
C GLY A 305 -11.60 -2.13 -18.40
N ALA A 306 -10.60 -1.25 -18.29
CA ALA A 306 -9.49 -1.13 -19.24
C ALA A 306 -8.69 -2.43 -19.40
N GLY A 307 -8.70 -3.34 -18.42
CA GLY A 307 -8.14 -4.68 -18.51
C GLY A 307 -8.86 -5.61 -19.51
N LEU A 308 -10.08 -5.30 -19.89
CA LEU A 308 -10.84 -6.02 -20.93
C LEU A 308 -10.59 -5.47 -22.33
N ARG A 309 -9.99 -4.29 -22.46
CA ARG A 309 -9.78 -3.60 -23.74
C ARG A 309 -8.73 -4.33 -24.59
N PRO A 310 -9.03 -4.66 -25.85
CA PRO A 310 -8.01 -5.15 -26.79
C PRO A 310 -6.89 -4.14 -26.99
N LEU A 311 -5.69 -4.65 -27.29
CA LEU A 311 -4.57 -3.78 -27.65
C LEU A 311 -4.73 -3.30 -29.10
N SER A 312 -4.13 -2.15 -29.43
CA SER A 312 -4.07 -1.71 -30.83
C SER A 312 -3.23 -2.67 -31.66
N PRO A 313 -3.68 -3.14 -32.85
CA PRO A 313 -2.82 -3.93 -33.72
C PRO A 313 -1.51 -3.20 -34.04
N CYS A 314 -0.46 -3.94 -34.43
CA CYS A 314 0.82 -3.34 -34.81
C CYS A 314 1.20 -3.66 -36.26
N HIS A 315 2.30 -3.08 -36.73
CA HIS A 315 2.85 -3.33 -38.06
C HIS A 315 1.86 -3.13 -39.23
N LEU A 316 0.97 -2.12 -39.14
CA LEU A 316 0.02 -1.79 -40.21
C LEU A 316 0.75 -1.46 -41.52
N ALA A 317 0.60 -2.34 -42.51
CA ALA A 317 1.15 -2.23 -43.85
C ALA A 317 0.05 -2.04 -44.88
N VAL A 318 0.34 -1.24 -45.90
CA VAL A 318 -0.59 -0.96 -47.00
C VAL A 318 0.19 -1.07 -48.31
N SER A 319 -0.28 -1.90 -49.22
CA SER A 319 0.29 -2.10 -50.56
C SER A 319 -0.83 -2.05 -51.59
N GLY A 320 -0.99 -0.91 -52.26
CA GLY A 320 -2.18 -0.65 -53.06
C GLY A 320 -3.44 -0.67 -52.18
N ARG A 321 -4.36 -1.58 -52.48
CA ARG A 321 -5.61 -1.80 -51.71
C ARG A 321 -5.49 -2.87 -50.63
N GLU A 322 -4.36 -3.58 -50.56
CA GLU A 322 -4.12 -4.61 -49.56
C GLU A 322 -3.63 -3.98 -48.26
N VAL A 323 -4.33 -4.24 -47.17
CA VAL A 323 -4.02 -3.77 -45.82
C VAL A 323 -3.76 -4.99 -44.94
N THR A 324 -2.62 -5.02 -44.24
CA THR A 324 -2.27 -6.10 -43.31
C THR A 324 -1.74 -5.54 -42.00
N TRP A 325 -1.87 -6.30 -40.92
CA TRP A 325 -1.37 -5.94 -39.59
C TRP A 325 -1.00 -7.19 -38.79
N VAL A 326 -0.46 -6.98 -37.59
CA VAL A 326 -0.14 -8.04 -36.63
C VAL A 326 -0.99 -7.86 -35.38
N ARG A 327 -1.61 -8.94 -34.93
CA ARG A 327 -2.40 -8.99 -33.69
C ARG A 327 -1.49 -8.80 -32.48
N ARG A 328 -1.99 -8.13 -31.45
CA ARG A 328 -1.36 -8.09 -30.13
C ARG A 328 -2.28 -8.77 -29.12
N THR A 329 -1.72 -9.46 -28.15
CA THR A 329 -2.48 -10.00 -27.01
C THR A 329 -2.16 -9.25 -25.73
N ARG A 330 -3.14 -9.20 -24.83
CA ARG A 330 -2.95 -8.70 -23.45
C ARG A 330 -2.75 -9.83 -22.44
N THR A 331 -2.91 -11.09 -22.84
CA THR A 331 -2.80 -12.26 -21.95
C THR A 331 -1.79 -13.26 -22.52
N GLY A 332 -0.80 -13.63 -21.70
CA GLY A 332 0.18 -14.68 -22.06
C GLY A 332 1.06 -14.36 -23.27
N GLY A 333 1.26 -13.07 -23.60
CA GLY A 333 2.04 -12.64 -24.77
C GLY A 333 3.55 -12.85 -24.65
N ASP A 334 4.06 -13.14 -23.45
CA ASP A 334 5.51 -13.31 -23.19
C ASP A 334 5.99 -14.78 -23.31
N ASN A 335 5.12 -15.71 -23.68
CA ASN A 335 5.49 -17.11 -23.86
C ASN A 335 6.17 -17.32 -25.23
N TRP A 336 7.41 -17.83 -25.21
CA TRP A 336 8.21 -18.10 -26.42
C TRP A 336 8.16 -19.56 -26.88
N ASP A 337 7.60 -20.47 -26.07
CA ASP A 337 7.56 -21.90 -26.37
C ASP A 337 6.36 -22.25 -27.28
N ALA A 338 5.30 -21.46 -27.22
CA ALA A 338 4.10 -21.66 -28.03
C ALA A 338 4.25 -21.03 -29.43
N PRO A 339 3.68 -21.64 -30.48
CA PRO A 339 3.75 -21.10 -31.84
C PRO A 339 2.92 -19.82 -32.03
N GLU A 340 1.91 -19.60 -31.18
CA GLU A 340 1.00 -18.46 -31.24
C GLU A 340 0.58 -18.06 -29.82
N VAL A 341 0.43 -16.76 -29.59
CA VAL A 341 0.04 -16.23 -28.29
C VAL A 341 -1.48 -16.34 -28.10
N PRO A 342 -1.99 -16.44 -26.86
CA PRO A 342 -3.44 -16.54 -26.64
C PRO A 342 -4.22 -15.42 -27.32
N LEU A 343 -5.43 -15.74 -27.81
CA LEU A 343 -6.30 -14.75 -28.45
C LEU A 343 -6.70 -13.65 -27.46
N GLY A 344 -7.29 -14.06 -26.33
CA GLY A 344 -7.84 -13.14 -25.31
C GLY A 344 -9.31 -12.79 -25.55
N GLU A 345 -9.87 -13.20 -26.69
CA GLU A 345 -11.28 -13.09 -27.09
C GLU A 345 -11.83 -14.43 -27.55
N ALA A 346 -13.15 -14.53 -27.72
CA ALA A 346 -13.82 -15.71 -28.27
C ALA A 346 -13.57 -15.87 -29.78
N TYR A 347 -13.46 -14.76 -30.51
CA TYR A 347 -13.25 -14.73 -31.95
C TYR A 347 -12.22 -13.67 -32.32
N GLU A 348 -11.43 -13.94 -33.35
CA GLU A 348 -10.53 -12.94 -33.91
C GLU A 348 -11.33 -12.05 -34.87
N ARG A 349 -11.49 -10.77 -34.50
CA ARG A 349 -12.24 -9.78 -35.27
C ARG A 349 -11.58 -8.40 -35.22
N TYR A 350 -11.70 -7.67 -36.32
CA TYR A 350 -11.16 -6.33 -36.47
C TYR A 350 -12.19 -5.40 -37.11
N GLY A 351 -12.31 -4.19 -36.58
CA GLY A 351 -13.00 -3.09 -37.25
C GLY A 351 -12.00 -2.31 -38.08
N VAL A 352 -12.24 -2.23 -39.38
CA VAL A 352 -11.45 -1.45 -40.33
C VAL A 352 -12.23 -0.21 -40.77
N ARG A 353 -11.56 0.93 -40.87
CA ARG A 353 -12.17 2.20 -41.27
C ARG A 353 -11.30 2.99 -42.22
N LEU A 354 -11.93 3.69 -43.15
CA LEU A 354 -11.33 4.78 -43.90
C LEU A 354 -11.91 6.09 -43.38
N VAL A 355 -11.03 7.02 -43.01
CA VAL A 355 -11.42 8.30 -42.41
C VAL A 355 -10.73 9.47 -43.10
N ARG A 356 -11.42 10.62 -43.16
CA ARG A 356 -10.83 11.90 -43.58
C ARG A 356 -11.19 12.97 -42.56
N GLY A 357 -10.19 13.48 -41.84
CA GLY A 357 -10.43 14.29 -40.65
C GLY A 357 -11.28 13.50 -39.65
N THR A 358 -12.47 14.01 -39.36
CA THR A 358 -13.47 13.36 -38.49
C THR A 358 -14.54 12.56 -39.26
N ALA A 359 -14.56 12.63 -40.59
CA ALA A 359 -15.56 11.95 -41.41
C ALA A 359 -15.17 10.48 -41.65
N GLU A 360 -16.11 9.58 -41.35
CA GLU A 360 -16.00 8.15 -41.69
C GLU A 360 -16.43 7.94 -43.15
N LEU A 361 -15.50 7.54 -44.01
CA LEU A 361 -15.74 7.28 -45.42
C LEU A 361 -16.24 5.85 -45.66
N HIS A 362 -15.76 4.91 -44.85
CA HIS A 362 -16.12 3.51 -44.93
C HIS A 362 -15.79 2.79 -43.62
N ARG A 363 -16.55 1.76 -43.30
CA ARG A 363 -16.33 0.84 -42.19
C ARG A 363 -16.71 -0.57 -42.60
N GLU A 364 -15.89 -1.53 -42.21
CA GLU A 364 -16.13 -2.95 -42.39
C GLU A 364 -15.59 -3.72 -41.17
N GLU A 365 -16.09 -4.94 -40.95
CA GLU A 365 -15.53 -5.87 -39.98
C GLU A 365 -14.91 -7.07 -40.71
N VAL A 366 -13.71 -7.47 -40.29
CA VAL A 366 -12.99 -8.60 -40.87
C VAL A 366 -12.55 -9.58 -39.79
N SER A 367 -12.42 -10.86 -40.15
CA SER A 367 -12.09 -11.96 -39.22
C SER A 367 -10.65 -12.46 -39.32
N ARG A 368 -9.78 -11.72 -40.02
CA ARG A 368 -8.37 -12.04 -40.24
C ARG A 368 -7.55 -10.75 -40.21
N PRO A 369 -6.23 -10.82 -39.96
CA PRO A 369 -5.37 -9.64 -39.87
C PRO A 369 -4.98 -9.07 -41.26
N ALA A 370 -5.93 -9.09 -42.19
CA ALA A 370 -5.80 -8.62 -43.55
C ALA A 370 -7.16 -8.14 -44.07
N TRP A 371 -7.14 -7.09 -44.88
CA TRP A 371 -8.32 -6.55 -45.55
C TRP A 371 -7.95 -5.99 -46.92
N THR A 372 -8.71 -6.40 -47.93
CA THR A 372 -8.60 -5.84 -49.28
C THR A 372 -9.68 -4.77 -49.45
N ILE A 373 -9.27 -3.51 -49.57
CA ILE A 373 -10.21 -2.40 -49.72
C ILE A 373 -10.96 -2.57 -51.05
N PRO A 374 -12.31 -2.53 -51.07
CA PRO A 374 -13.08 -2.57 -52.31
C PRO A 374 -12.67 -1.43 -53.24
N GLU A 375 -12.52 -1.71 -54.54
CA GLU A 375 -12.00 -0.72 -55.51
C GLU A 375 -12.84 0.56 -55.59
N SER A 376 -14.17 0.43 -55.51
CA SER A 376 -15.09 1.57 -55.50
C SER A 376 -14.90 2.46 -54.27
N VAL A 377 -14.61 1.86 -53.12
CA VAL A 377 -14.34 2.56 -51.86
C VAL A 377 -12.99 3.27 -51.94
N TRP A 378 -11.94 2.58 -52.40
CA TRP A 378 -10.61 3.16 -52.56
C TRP A 378 -10.63 4.36 -53.51
N THR A 379 -11.24 4.21 -54.68
CA THR A 379 -11.32 5.27 -55.69
C THR A 379 -12.07 6.49 -55.16
N ARG A 380 -13.21 6.29 -54.48
CA ARG A 380 -13.98 7.39 -53.88
C ARG A 380 -13.20 8.09 -52.77
N ALA A 381 -12.47 7.34 -51.94
CA ALA A 381 -11.61 7.91 -50.91
C ALA A 381 -10.45 8.70 -51.52
N ALA A 382 -9.81 8.19 -52.57
CA ALA A 382 -8.72 8.87 -53.25
C ALA A 382 -9.17 10.16 -53.97
N GLN A 383 -10.33 10.15 -54.62
CA GLN A 383 -10.89 11.32 -55.32
C GLN A 383 -11.08 12.54 -54.41
N GLY A 384 -11.35 12.34 -53.12
CA GLY A 384 -11.49 13.44 -52.17
C GLY A 384 -10.18 13.86 -51.48
N GLY A 385 -9.03 13.40 -51.97
CA GLY A 385 -7.70 13.68 -51.42
C GLY A 385 -7.25 12.69 -50.35
N GLY A 386 -6.18 13.05 -49.63
CA GLY A 386 -5.59 12.20 -48.58
C GLY A 386 -6.61 11.74 -47.53
N PHE A 387 -6.44 10.51 -47.07
CA PHE A 387 -7.30 9.86 -46.07
C PHE A 387 -6.44 8.99 -45.14
N ALA A 388 -7.04 8.37 -44.14
CA ALA A 388 -6.35 7.44 -43.26
C ALA A 388 -7.09 6.11 -43.16
N ILE A 389 -6.32 5.04 -42.99
CA ILE A 389 -6.81 3.71 -42.68
C ILE A 389 -6.60 3.49 -41.19
N GLU A 390 -7.65 3.05 -40.51
CA GLU A 390 -7.64 2.73 -39.09
C GLU A 390 -8.10 1.28 -38.87
N VAL A 391 -7.39 0.56 -38.01
CA VAL A 391 -7.71 -0.82 -37.67
C VAL A 391 -7.70 -0.99 -36.16
N ALA A 392 -8.79 -1.52 -35.59
CA ALA A 392 -8.90 -1.87 -34.18
C ALA A 392 -9.30 -3.33 -34.01
N GLN A 393 -8.69 -4.03 -33.05
CA GLN A 393 -9.16 -5.35 -32.61
C GLN A 393 -10.45 -5.18 -31.81
N LEU A 394 -11.40 -6.10 -32.04
CA LEU A 394 -12.71 -6.09 -31.39
C LEU A 394 -12.75 -7.12 -30.26
N SER A 395 -13.43 -6.75 -29.18
CA SER A 395 -13.78 -7.65 -28.08
C SER A 395 -15.29 -7.68 -27.93
N GLU A 396 -15.83 -8.88 -27.72
CA GLU A 396 -17.27 -9.08 -27.58
C GLU A 396 -17.78 -8.55 -26.24
N ILE A 397 -16.88 -8.31 -25.29
CA ILE A 397 -17.18 -7.79 -23.95
C ILE A 397 -16.92 -6.28 -23.90
N TYR A 398 -15.80 -5.81 -24.45
CA TYR A 398 -15.38 -4.41 -24.34
C TYR A 398 -15.80 -3.55 -25.55
N GLY A 399 -15.92 -4.17 -26.72
CA GLY A 399 -15.99 -3.48 -28.01
C GLY A 399 -14.59 -3.21 -28.58
N PRO A 400 -14.42 -2.16 -29.41
CA PRO A 400 -13.17 -1.87 -30.08
C PRO A 400 -12.07 -1.40 -29.10
N GLY A 401 -10.86 -1.94 -29.28
CA GLY A 401 -9.64 -1.35 -28.73
C GLY A 401 -9.19 -0.09 -29.49
N PRO A 402 -8.08 0.53 -29.09
CA PRO A 402 -7.51 1.66 -29.82
C PRO A 402 -7.10 1.26 -31.24
N SER A 403 -7.24 2.16 -32.20
CA SER A 403 -6.88 1.88 -33.59
C SER A 403 -5.40 2.15 -33.88
N VAL A 404 -4.77 1.27 -34.68
CA VAL A 404 -3.56 1.65 -35.42
C VAL A 404 -3.96 2.42 -36.66
N ARG A 405 -3.22 3.48 -36.98
CA ARG A 405 -3.55 4.42 -38.06
C ARG A 405 -2.41 4.56 -39.04
N ARG A 406 -2.76 4.63 -40.33
CA ARG A 406 -1.83 5.00 -41.41
C ARG A 406 -2.47 6.02 -42.34
N ASN A 407 -1.82 7.16 -42.52
CA ASN A 407 -2.26 8.17 -43.49
C ASN A 407 -1.82 7.74 -44.90
N ILE A 408 -2.73 7.88 -45.86
CA ILE A 408 -2.52 7.67 -47.29
C ILE A 408 -2.49 9.05 -47.94
N HIS A 409 -1.36 9.34 -48.57
CA HIS A 409 -1.18 10.50 -49.42
C HIS A 409 -1.53 10.08 -50.85
N VAL A 410 -2.42 10.83 -51.48
CA VAL A 410 -2.98 10.56 -52.82
C VAL A 410 -2.42 11.55 -53.81
#